data_AF-A0A238F5D7-F1
#
_entry.id   AF-A0A238F5D7-F1
#
_cell.length_a   1.000
_cell.length_b   1.000
_cell.length_c   1.000
_cell.angle_alpha   90.00
_cell.angle_beta   90.00
_cell.angle_gamma   90.00
#
_symmetry.space_group_name_H-M   'P 1'
#
loop_
_entity.id
_entity.type
_entity.pdbx_description
1 polymer ?
#
loop_
_entity_poly.entity_id
_entity_poly.type
_entity_poly.pdbx_seq_one_letter_code
_entity_poly.pdbx_strand_id
1 'polypeptide(L)'
;MKLDLTFQILSLSTIIFATPLPHNDGAVDTSAHQGRDPNLRDPIFVSTPEPVKNDPPIQGNPAVNGTNTTLSAPFTPAGGLLSQNPKYRVKSNFDYQSLSVGLHQELIELDLFQNALSRFSDEEWEAAGITAEDRFLIKVMADQEIGHATALTNMVGPERAVKQCVYQYPYKTVQEFILFSHLLTRWGESGTLGFLPHLDNRNTAQIVLQAITTESRQEMIFRQFQTLFPMPMWFVTGVPQAFQWTLLQRYIKSCPENNPTIQFQIFPDLLITNQPNLLGNPPAITRNTSGATYPGREVQLQWEAPGKVTGYDGKYRTATTAGPPKFAAFVSQLNVTYTDLVAVDLAKRTAATKQPGALVFPGSGDLPGNPQVNETVFVVLTDSDPFLTPTTDTLPSGNITLINPHVVAGPALYQSG
;
A
#
# COMPACT_ATOMS: atom_id res chain seq x y z
N MET A 1 15.25 9.90 20.71
CA MET A 1 15.01 11.34 20.96
C MET A 1 13.51 11.55 20.87
N LYS A 2 12.81 11.84 21.97
CA LYS A 2 11.34 12.07 21.94
C LYS A 2 11.11 13.42 21.24
N LEU A 3 10.51 13.42 20.06
CA LEU A 3 10.06 14.65 19.41
C LEU A 3 8.66 14.97 19.93
N ASP A 4 8.52 16.06 20.68
CA ASP A 4 7.22 16.71 20.89
C ASP A 4 6.84 17.38 19.56
N LEU A 5 5.93 16.75 18.80
CA LEU A 5 5.32 17.38 17.63
C LEU A 5 4.29 18.41 18.10
N THR A 6 4.70 19.67 18.15
CA THR A 6 3.77 20.80 18.26
C THR A 6 3.08 20.99 16.91
N PHE A 7 1.88 20.43 16.74
CA PHE A 7 1.06 20.67 15.55
C PHE A 7 0.65 22.14 15.48
N GLN A 8 1.25 22.92 14.58
CA GLN A 8 0.68 24.18 14.15
C GLN A 8 -0.57 23.86 13.30
N ILE A 9 -1.72 24.36 13.76
CA ILE A 9 -2.96 24.36 12.98
C ILE A 9 -2.72 25.32 11.81
N LEU A 10 -2.30 24.79 10.66
CA LEU A 10 -2.27 25.55 9.42
C LEU A 10 -3.72 25.68 8.93
N SER A 11 -4.25 26.90 9.05
CA SER A 11 -5.40 27.34 8.27
C SER A 11 -5.08 27.12 6.79
N LEU A 12 -5.97 26.43 6.06
CA LEU A 12 -5.87 26.05 4.64
C LEU A 12 -5.87 27.22 3.63
N SER A 13 -5.47 28.41 4.07
CA SER A 13 -5.34 29.60 3.26
C SER A 13 -3.93 30.14 3.45
N THR A 14 -3.00 29.78 2.55
CA THR A 14 -1.76 30.49 2.13
C THR A 14 -0.64 29.47 1.86
N ILE A 15 -0.47 29.08 0.59
CA ILE A 15 0.78 28.48 0.10
C ILE A 15 1.62 29.62 -0.48
N ILE A 16 2.80 29.82 0.08
CA ILE A 16 3.79 30.84 -0.31
C ILE A 16 4.64 30.28 -1.46
N PHE A 17 4.74 31.03 -2.57
CA PHE A 17 5.62 30.72 -3.70
C PHE A 17 7.10 30.98 -3.32
N ALA A 18 7.97 29.99 -3.56
CA ALA A 18 9.42 30.14 -3.44
C ALA A 18 10.04 30.77 -4.70
N THR A 19 11.08 31.58 -4.51
CA THR A 19 11.87 32.31 -5.52
C THR A 19 12.77 31.41 -6.38
N PRO A 20 13.11 31.77 -7.63
CA PRO A 20 13.95 30.95 -8.50
C PRO A 20 15.47 31.19 -8.33
N LEU A 21 16.26 30.12 -8.48
CA LEU A 21 17.73 30.11 -8.64
C LEU A 21 18.10 29.87 -10.14
N PRO A 22 19.36 30.15 -10.56
CA PRO A 22 19.66 30.74 -11.87
C PRO A 22 19.86 29.78 -13.06
N HIS A 23 19.76 30.39 -14.25
CA HIS A 23 19.87 29.85 -15.61
C HIS A 23 21.22 29.14 -15.90
N ASN A 24 21.17 28.03 -16.64
CA ASN A 24 22.33 27.38 -17.25
C ASN A 24 22.13 27.34 -18.78
N ASP A 25 23.08 27.90 -19.55
CA ASP A 25 22.99 28.14 -21.01
C ASP A 25 23.70 27.03 -21.83
N GLY A 26 23.11 25.83 -21.87
CA GLY A 26 23.58 24.74 -22.72
C GLY A 26 22.77 24.61 -24.01
N ALA A 27 23.29 25.11 -25.14
CA ALA A 27 22.67 24.97 -26.45
C ALA A 27 22.75 23.53 -26.97
N VAL A 28 21.63 22.99 -27.49
CA VAL A 28 21.57 21.76 -28.30
C VAL A 28 20.97 22.08 -29.67
N ASP A 29 21.68 21.68 -30.71
CA ASP A 29 21.39 21.87 -32.13
C ASP A 29 20.17 21.06 -32.59
N THR A 30 19.21 21.71 -33.24
CA THR A 30 17.98 21.12 -33.78
C THR A 30 17.93 21.26 -35.30
N SER A 31 18.57 20.34 -36.03
CA SER A 31 18.43 20.23 -37.48
C SER A 31 17.80 18.90 -37.90
N ALA A 32 16.52 18.72 -37.57
CA ALA A 32 15.66 17.72 -38.20
C ALA A 32 14.22 18.24 -38.29
N HIS A 33 13.90 18.95 -39.37
CA HIS A 33 12.54 19.38 -39.68
C HIS A 33 11.72 18.20 -40.23
N GLN A 34 11.00 17.52 -39.34
CA GLN A 34 9.82 16.74 -39.74
C GLN A 34 8.63 17.71 -39.92
N GLY A 35 7.92 17.59 -41.05
CA GLY A 35 6.79 18.46 -41.39
C GLY A 35 5.71 18.42 -40.31
N ARG A 36 5.40 19.59 -39.74
CA ARG A 36 4.47 19.77 -38.63
C ARG A 36 3.03 19.77 -39.15
N ASP A 37 2.12 19.01 -38.52
CA ASP A 37 0.69 19.09 -38.80
C ASP A 37 0.15 20.43 -38.27
N PRO A 38 -0.35 21.33 -39.13
CA PRO A 38 -0.84 22.65 -38.72
C PRO A 38 -2.11 22.60 -37.85
N ASN A 39 -2.75 21.43 -37.70
CA ASN A 39 -3.97 21.27 -36.90
C ASN A 39 -3.70 20.79 -35.46
N LEU A 40 -2.48 20.39 -35.14
CA LEU A 40 -2.07 20.02 -33.79
C LEU A 40 -1.40 21.22 -33.13
N ARG A 41 -2.07 21.81 -32.14
CA ARG A 41 -1.44 22.80 -31.27
C ARG A 41 -0.47 22.07 -30.34
N ASP A 42 0.81 22.42 -30.41
CA ASP A 42 1.80 21.97 -29.43
C ASP A 42 1.29 22.28 -28.00
N PRO A 43 1.43 21.37 -27.01
CA PRO A 43 1.04 21.68 -25.65
C PRO A 43 1.84 22.89 -25.17
N ILE A 44 1.12 24.01 -24.96
CA ILE A 44 1.72 25.24 -24.43
C ILE A 44 1.94 25.03 -22.93
N PHE A 45 3.20 24.85 -22.52
CA PHE A 45 3.59 24.96 -21.10
C PHE A 45 3.57 26.44 -20.72
N VAL A 46 2.44 26.92 -20.18
CA VAL A 46 2.33 28.29 -19.65
C VAL A 46 2.83 28.28 -18.20
N SER A 47 3.91 29.00 -17.93
CA SER A 47 4.55 29.10 -16.60
C SER A 47 4.04 30.26 -15.74
N THR A 48 2.89 30.84 -16.08
CA THR A 48 2.28 31.95 -15.32
C THR A 48 0.87 31.58 -14.87
N PRO A 49 0.56 31.62 -13.55
CA PRO A 49 -0.81 31.45 -13.10
C PRO A 49 -1.70 32.56 -13.65
N GLU A 50 -2.82 32.23 -14.29
CA GLU A 50 -3.86 33.22 -14.56
C GLU A 50 -4.46 33.70 -13.22
N PRO A 51 -4.70 35.02 -13.05
CA PRO A 51 -5.48 35.50 -11.92
C PRO A 51 -6.94 35.05 -12.09
N VAL A 52 -7.41 34.19 -11.19
CA VAL A 52 -8.84 33.81 -11.13
C VAL A 52 -9.65 35.03 -10.70
N LYS A 53 -10.31 35.70 -11.65
CA LYS A 53 -11.32 36.72 -11.37
C LYS A 53 -12.68 36.04 -11.25
N ASN A 54 -13.20 36.04 -10.02
CA ASN A 54 -14.56 35.66 -9.62
C ASN A 54 -14.93 34.21 -9.95
N ASP A 55 -14.99 33.33 -8.95
CA ASP A 55 -15.61 32.02 -9.11
C ASP A 55 -17.11 32.22 -9.41
N PRO A 56 -17.60 31.92 -10.64
CA PRO A 56 -19.03 31.84 -10.83
C PRO A 56 -19.57 30.69 -9.97
N PRO A 57 -20.76 30.81 -9.36
CA PRO A 57 -21.36 29.69 -8.66
C PRO A 57 -21.43 28.49 -9.61
N ILE A 58 -21.02 27.31 -9.14
CA ILE A 58 -21.16 26.06 -9.89
C ILE A 58 -22.66 25.78 -10.07
N GLN A 59 -23.25 26.36 -11.11
CA GLN A 59 -24.57 25.98 -11.59
C GLN A 59 -24.41 24.70 -12.40
N GLY A 60 -24.40 23.57 -11.68
CA GLY A 60 -24.60 22.29 -12.34
C GLY A 60 -26.06 22.18 -12.76
N ASN A 61 -26.35 21.96 -14.05
CA ASN A 61 -27.70 21.56 -14.43
C ASN A 61 -27.94 20.13 -13.88
N PRO A 62 -29.12 19.84 -13.32
CA PRO A 62 -29.49 18.45 -13.04
C PRO A 62 -29.48 17.70 -14.38
N ALA A 63 -28.55 16.76 -14.52
CA ALA A 63 -28.48 15.88 -15.66
C ALA A 63 -29.12 14.55 -15.25
N VAL A 64 -30.00 14.05 -16.11
CA VAL A 64 -30.65 12.74 -15.93
C VAL A 64 -29.82 11.72 -16.69
N ASN A 65 -29.13 10.83 -15.97
CA ASN A 65 -28.50 9.65 -16.57
C ASN A 65 -29.26 8.42 -16.06
N GLY A 66 -30.37 8.07 -16.71
CA GLY A 66 -31.25 7.00 -16.24
C GLY A 66 -32.01 7.35 -14.96
N THR A 67 -31.85 6.56 -13.89
CA THR A 67 -32.69 6.60 -12.67
C THR A 67 -32.28 7.62 -11.61
N ASN A 68 -31.16 8.33 -11.76
CA ASN A 68 -30.67 9.30 -10.76
C ASN A 68 -30.43 10.70 -11.36
N THR A 69 -30.77 11.73 -10.58
CA THR A 69 -30.40 13.12 -10.85
C THR A 69 -29.03 13.42 -10.23
N THR A 70 -28.00 13.68 -11.05
CA THR A 70 -26.73 14.22 -10.56
C THR A 70 -26.51 15.63 -11.11
N LEU A 71 -25.80 16.45 -10.33
CA LEU A 71 -25.41 17.78 -10.78
C LEU A 71 -24.25 17.64 -11.78
N SER A 72 -24.33 18.30 -12.93
CA SER A 72 -23.22 18.36 -13.88
C SER A 72 -22.94 19.79 -14.34
N ALA A 73 -21.67 20.17 -14.38
CA ALA A 73 -21.26 21.43 -14.97
C ALA A 73 -21.60 21.46 -16.48
N PRO A 74 -21.78 22.65 -17.09
CA PRO A 74 -21.98 22.77 -18.54
C PRO A 74 -20.89 22.02 -19.32
N PHE A 75 -21.29 21.38 -20.42
CA PHE A 75 -20.41 20.60 -21.31
C PHE A 75 -19.66 19.42 -20.65
N THR A 76 -20.07 19.01 -19.45
CA THR A 76 -19.53 17.84 -18.74
C THR A 76 -20.62 16.76 -18.62
N PRO A 77 -20.33 15.47 -18.89
CA PRO A 77 -21.24 14.39 -18.56
C PRO A 77 -21.51 14.36 -17.05
N ALA A 78 -22.71 13.96 -16.65
CA ALA A 78 -23.06 13.83 -15.25
C ALA A 78 -22.15 12.77 -14.59
N GLY A 79 -21.23 13.23 -13.74
CA GLY A 79 -20.39 12.36 -12.93
C GLY A 79 -21.13 11.85 -11.69
N GLY A 80 -20.40 11.21 -10.78
CA GLY A 80 -20.91 10.81 -9.47
C GLY A 80 -21.40 11.98 -8.60
N LEU A 81 -21.60 11.72 -7.31
CA LEU A 81 -22.10 12.71 -6.34
C LEU A 81 -21.19 13.96 -6.27
N LEU A 82 -21.66 15.11 -6.78
CA LEU A 82 -20.99 16.39 -6.53
C LEU A 82 -21.21 16.82 -5.07
N SER A 83 -20.12 17.03 -4.33
CA SER A 83 -20.16 17.57 -2.97
C SER A 83 -19.82 19.06 -2.99
N GLN A 84 -20.81 19.94 -2.89
CA GLN A 84 -20.61 21.39 -2.86
C GLN A 84 -19.81 21.87 -1.64
N ASN A 85 -19.86 21.13 -0.52
CA ASN A 85 -19.16 21.46 0.73
C ASN A 85 -18.41 20.22 1.25
N PRO A 86 -17.30 19.81 0.60
CA PRO A 86 -16.60 18.60 0.98
C PRO A 86 -16.09 18.70 2.42
N LYS A 87 -16.26 17.61 3.17
CA LYS A 87 -15.72 17.44 4.52
C LYS A 87 -14.76 16.26 4.50
N TYR A 88 -13.54 16.48 4.95
CA TYR A 88 -12.48 15.48 5.02
C TYR A 88 -12.36 14.99 6.46
N ARG A 89 -13.21 14.03 6.83
CA ARG A 89 -13.27 13.47 8.19
C ARG A 89 -13.94 12.11 8.19
N VAL A 90 -13.67 11.27 9.18
CA VAL A 90 -14.36 9.99 9.36
C VAL A 90 -15.89 10.18 9.46
N LYS A 91 -16.67 9.30 8.80
CA LYS A 91 -18.15 9.28 8.91
C LYS A 91 -18.70 8.11 9.71
N SER A 92 -17.93 7.05 9.88
CA SER A 92 -18.33 5.86 10.64
C SER A 92 -17.19 5.32 11.49
N ASN A 93 -17.50 4.31 12.31
CA ASN A 93 -16.46 3.56 13.03
C ASN A 93 -15.56 2.78 12.05
N PHE A 94 -16.10 2.31 10.92
CA PHE A 94 -15.29 1.64 9.89
C PHE A 94 -14.27 2.60 9.27
N ASP A 95 -14.68 3.82 8.92
CA ASP A 95 -13.75 4.87 8.48
C ASP A 95 -12.68 5.13 9.54
N TYR A 96 -13.11 5.31 10.80
CA TYR A 96 -12.20 5.59 11.91
C TYR A 96 -11.15 4.49 12.10
N GLN A 97 -11.58 3.22 12.13
CA GLN A 97 -10.66 2.10 12.32
C GLN A 97 -9.73 1.94 11.12
N SER A 98 -10.23 2.10 9.89
CA SER A 98 -9.41 1.99 8.67
C SER A 98 -8.34 3.06 8.61
N LEU A 99 -8.70 4.33 8.85
CA LEU A 99 -7.72 5.43 8.87
C LEU A 99 -6.79 5.36 10.07
N SER A 100 -7.19 4.73 11.18
CA SER A 100 -6.30 4.50 12.32
C SER A 100 -5.25 3.43 12.03
N VAL A 101 -5.59 2.39 11.26
CA VAL A 101 -4.60 1.43 10.73
C VAL A 101 -3.66 2.13 9.75
N GLY A 102 -4.19 2.93 8.81
CA GLY A 102 -3.38 3.76 7.92
C GLY A 102 -2.44 4.68 8.70
N LEU A 103 -2.93 5.36 9.75
CA LEU A 103 -2.08 6.23 10.57
C LEU A 103 -0.98 5.47 11.32
N HIS A 104 -1.25 4.23 11.76
CA HIS A 104 -0.18 3.37 12.26
C HIS A 104 0.88 3.05 11.20
N GLN A 105 0.48 2.89 9.92
CA GLN A 105 1.37 2.67 8.78
C GLN A 105 2.28 3.89 8.55
N GLU A 106 1.71 5.09 8.41
CA GLU A 106 2.51 6.30 8.16
C GLU A 106 3.55 6.53 9.27
N LEU A 107 3.14 6.30 10.52
CA LEU A 107 3.97 6.53 11.69
C LEU A 107 5.11 5.50 11.84
N ILE A 108 4.89 4.25 11.41
CA ILE A 108 5.95 3.23 11.40
C ILE A 108 6.90 3.40 10.23
N GLU A 109 6.43 3.86 9.06
CA GLU A 109 7.27 4.18 7.90
C GLU A 109 8.17 5.37 8.16
N LEU A 110 7.61 6.44 8.73
CA LEU A 110 8.36 7.60 9.19
C LEU A 110 9.50 7.20 10.13
N ASP A 111 9.21 6.39 11.15
CA ASP A 111 10.22 5.91 12.10
C ASP A 111 11.24 5.00 11.42
N LEU A 112 10.78 4.07 10.59
CA LEU A 112 11.63 3.08 9.91
C LEU A 112 12.69 3.78 9.04
N PHE A 113 12.28 4.74 8.22
CA PHE A 113 13.20 5.45 7.33
C PHE A 113 14.20 6.30 8.12
N GLN A 114 13.74 7.02 9.15
CA GLN A 114 14.63 7.80 10.02
C GLN A 114 15.56 6.91 10.87
N ASN A 115 15.08 5.75 11.31
CA ASN A 115 15.84 4.78 12.08
C ASN A 115 17.02 4.27 11.25
N ALA A 116 16.78 3.82 10.03
CA ALA A 116 17.85 3.31 9.17
C ALA A 116 18.88 4.39 8.83
N LEU A 117 18.42 5.60 8.44
CA LEU A 117 19.30 6.72 8.11
C LEU A 117 20.20 7.15 9.30
N SER A 118 19.75 6.97 10.53
CA SER A 118 20.54 7.30 11.74
C SER A 118 21.36 6.13 12.29
N ARG A 119 21.02 4.89 11.93
CA ARG A 119 21.63 3.68 12.50
C ARG A 119 22.89 3.23 11.78
N PHE A 120 22.94 3.36 10.46
CA PHE A 120 24.03 2.85 9.64
C PHE A 120 25.01 3.95 9.24
N SER A 121 26.30 3.65 9.21
CA SER A 121 27.33 4.58 8.73
C SER A 121 27.28 4.72 7.21
N ASP A 122 27.85 5.82 6.68
CA ASP A 122 28.00 6.04 5.24
C ASP A 122 28.69 4.86 4.55
N GLU A 123 29.73 4.28 5.17
CA GLU A 123 30.44 3.13 4.63
C GLU A 123 29.56 1.88 4.55
N GLU A 124 28.65 1.65 5.51
CA GLU A 124 27.71 0.53 5.47
C GLU A 124 26.68 0.69 4.34
N TRP A 125 26.23 1.92 4.09
CA TRP A 125 25.34 2.24 2.96
C TRP A 125 26.03 2.05 1.61
N GLU A 126 27.24 2.59 1.45
CA GLU A 126 28.02 2.46 0.22
C GLU A 126 28.42 0.99 -0.02
N ALA A 127 28.72 0.23 1.03
CA ALA A 127 28.95 -1.22 0.93
C ALA A 127 27.71 -2.01 0.49
N ALA A 128 26.50 -1.48 0.73
CA ALA A 128 25.26 -2.01 0.20
C ALA A 128 24.91 -1.48 -1.21
N GLY A 129 25.74 -0.60 -1.78
CA GLY A 129 25.53 0.02 -3.08
C GLY A 129 24.47 1.12 -3.08
N ILE A 130 24.17 1.69 -1.91
CA ILE A 130 23.20 2.80 -1.74
C ILE A 130 24.00 4.09 -1.54
N THR A 131 23.91 4.98 -2.53
CA THR A 131 24.70 6.22 -2.56
C THR A 131 24.13 7.30 -1.65
N ALA A 132 24.85 8.41 -1.48
CA ALA A 132 24.33 9.60 -0.82
C ALA A 132 23.01 10.13 -1.43
N GLU A 133 22.85 10.09 -2.76
CA GLU A 133 21.61 10.53 -3.43
C GLU A 133 20.44 9.57 -3.16
N ASP A 134 20.71 8.27 -3.12
CA ASP A 134 19.70 7.26 -2.77
C ASP A 134 19.24 7.41 -1.31
N ARG A 135 20.17 7.74 -0.40
CA ARG A 135 19.83 8.08 1.00
C ARG A 135 19.02 9.36 1.10
N PHE A 136 19.31 10.35 0.26
CA PHE A 136 18.49 11.56 0.18
C PHE A 136 17.07 11.24 -0.30
N LEU A 137 16.90 10.32 -1.24
CA LEU A 137 15.58 9.83 -1.64
C LEU A 137 14.83 9.17 -0.46
N ILE A 138 15.49 8.34 0.36
CA ILE A 138 14.89 7.77 1.58
C ILE A 138 14.46 8.86 2.57
N LYS A 139 15.26 9.92 2.70
CA LYS A 139 14.89 11.08 3.51
C LYS A 139 13.65 11.78 2.98
N VAL A 140 13.54 11.96 1.65
CA VAL A 140 12.35 12.55 1.02
C VAL A 140 11.11 11.67 1.26
N MET A 141 11.24 10.35 1.21
CA MET A 141 10.13 9.43 1.57
C MET A 141 9.72 9.63 3.03
N ALA A 142 10.67 9.76 3.96
CA ALA A 142 10.35 10.08 5.36
C ALA A 142 9.61 11.43 5.51
N ASP A 143 9.99 12.46 4.74
CA ASP A 143 9.30 13.75 4.76
C ASP A 143 7.86 13.65 4.20
N GLN A 144 7.61 12.75 3.25
CA GLN A 144 6.26 12.47 2.73
C GLN A 144 5.36 11.87 3.83
N GLU A 145 5.89 10.95 4.65
CA GLU A 145 5.12 10.34 5.73
C GLU A 145 4.66 11.32 6.80
N ILE A 146 5.38 12.44 6.99
CA ILE A 146 4.92 13.53 7.86
C ILE A 146 3.62 14.13 7.29
N GLY A 147 3.56 14.33 5.97
CA GLY A 147 2.39 14.84 5.27
C GLY A 147 1.20 13.88 5.36
N HIS A 148 1.44 12.60 5.10
CA HIS A 148 0.41 11.56 5.17
C HIS A 148 -0.14 11.40 6.60
N ALA A 149 0.74 11.26 7.60
CA ALA A 149 0.35 11.17 9.01
C ALA A 149 -0.42 12.41 9.48
N THR A 150 -0.04 13.60 9.02
CA THR A 150 -0.75 14.85 9.33
C THR A 150 -2.16 14.84 8.73
N ALA A 151 -2.29 14.44 7.46
CA ALA A 151 -3.59 14.37 6.80
C ALA A 151 -4.53 13.38 7.52
N LEU A 152 -4.06 12.17 7.83
CA LEU A 152 -4.83 11.16 8.56
C LEU A 152 -5.19 11.61 9.98
N THR A 153 -4.24 12.22 10.71
CA THR A 153 -4.49 12.80 12.04
C THR A 153 -5.61 13.82 12.01
N ASN A 154 -5.62 14.72 11.01
CA ASN A 154 -6.65 15.73 10.85
C ASN A 154 -8.02 15.12 10.50
N MET A 155 -8.06 14.10 9.64
CA MET A 155 -9.30 13.43 9.23
C MET A 155 -9.92 12.59 10.35
N VAL A 156 -9.11 11.94 11.18
CA VAL A 156 -9.56 11.17 12.35
C VAL A 156 -9.92 12.09 13.52
N GLY A 157 -9.23 13.23 13.65
CA GLY A 157 -9.34 14.18 14.75
C GLY A 157 -8.17 14.02 15.72
N PRO A 158 -7.38 15.09 15.99
CA PRO A 158 -6.12 14.99 16.73
C PRO A 158 -6.21 14.35 18.12
N GLU A 159 -7.32 14.51 18.82
CA GLU A 159 -7.53 13.95 20.16
C GLU A 159 -7.72 12.43 20.16
N ARG A 160 -8.23 11.87 19.05
CA ARG A 160 -8.51 10.44 18.88
C ARG A 160 -7.54 9.75 17.94
N ALA A 161 -6.63 10.51 17.33
CA ALA A 161 -5.65 9.99 16.40
C ALA A 161 -4.62 9.12 17.14
N VAL A 162 -4.21 8.03 16.49
CA VAL A 162 -3.04 7.24 16.87
C VAL A 162 -1.83 8.16 17.01
N LYS A 163 -1.02 7.90 18.02
CA LYS A 163 0.23 8.57 18.36
C LYS A 163 1.41 7.68 18.03
N GLN A 164 2.55 8.31 17.74
CA GLN A 164 3.82 7.64 17.48
C GLN A 164 4.12 6.62 18.60
N CYS A 165 4.37 5.38 18.21
CA CYS A 165 4.76 4.32 19.12
C CYS A 165 6.29 4.13 19.12
N VAL A 166 6.77 3.26 20.00
CA VAL A 166 8.13 2.71 19.91
C VAL A 166 8.06 1.46 19.07
N TYR A 167 8.92 1.37 18.06
CA TYR A 167 8.95 0.24 17.13
C TYR A 167 10.15 -0.68 17.38
N GLN A 168 10.08 -1.87 16.80
CA GLN A 168 11.13 -2.86 16.80
C GLN A 168 11.22 -3.50 15.41
N TYR A 169 12.44 -3.56 14.88
CA TYR A 169 12.66 -4.02 13.50
C TYR A 169 13.62 -5.21 13.45
N PRO A 170 13.37 -6.20 12.58
CA PRO A 170 14.15 -7.44 12.53
C PRO A 170 15.41 -7.34 11.65
N TYR A 171 15.90 -6.13 11.31
CA TYR A 171 17.09 -5.95 10.47
C TYR A 171 18.33 -5.54 11.25
N LYS A 172 19.49 -5.95 10.72
CA LYS A 172 20.84 -5.70 11.21
C LYS A 172 21.76 -5.10 10.15
N THR A 173 21.43 -5.24 8.87
CA THR A 173 22.19 -4.66 7.76
C THR A 173 21.32 -3.73 6.92
N VAL A 174 21.96 -2.90 6.07
CA VAL A 174 21.26 -2.04 5.10
C VAL A 174 20.41 -2.87 4.14
N GLN A 175 20.91 -4.02 3.65
CA GLN A 175 20.15 -4.89 2.76
C GLN A 175 18.94 -5.51 3.45
N GLU A 176 19.06 -5.90 4.72
CA GLU A 176 17.92 -6.37 5.51
C GLU A 176 16.91 -5.25 5.78
N PHE A 177 17.36 -4.00 5.97
CA PHE A 177 16.49 -2.83 6.04
C PHE A 177 15.70 -2.63 4.74
N ILE A 178 16.37 -2.62 3.58
CA ILE A 178 15.71 -2.44 2.28
C ILE A 178 14.68 -3.55 2.06
N LEU A 179 15.05 -4.80 2.34
CA LEU A 179 14.11 -5.93 2.29
C LEU A 179 12.91 -5.69 3.20
N PHE A 180 13.14 -5.30 4.45
CA PHE A 180 12.06 -5.03 5.38
C PHE A 180 11.15 -3.89 4.90
N SER A 181 11.71 -2.81 4.34
CA SER A 181 10.97 -1.68 3.79
C SER A 181 10.13 -2.06 2.58
N HIS A 182 10.62 -2.89 1.67
CA HIS A 182 9.79 -3.46 0.59
C HIS A 182 8.60 -4.22 1.15
N LEU A 183 8.82 -5.13 2.10
CA LEU A 183 7.71 -5.88 2.69
C LEU A 183 6.72 -4.95 3.41
N LEU A 184 7.25 -3.97 4.15
CA LEU A 184 6.45 -3.06 4.97
C LEU A 184 5.58 -2.13 4.14
N THR A 185 6.16 -1.51 3.13
CA THR A 185 5.43 -0.66 2.17
C THR A 185 4.42 -1.49 1.39
N ARG A 186 4.73 -2.76 1.06
CA ARG A 186 3.79 -3.66 0.35
C ARG A 186 2.49 -3.92 1.12
N TRP A 187 2.54 -4.21 2.42
CA TRP A 187 1.31 -4.40 3.19
C TRP A 187 0.60 -3.09 3.54
N GLY A 188 1.33 -1.98 3.63
CA GLY A 188 0.77 -0.63 3.75
C GLY A 188 -0.06 -0.28 2.53
N GLU A 189 0.59 -0.33 1.36
CA GLU A 189 0.02 -0.14 0.03
C GLU A 189 -1.27 -0.95 -0.16
N SER A 190 -1.13 -2.28 -0.01
CA SER A 190 -2.21 -3.20 -0.31
C SER A 190 -3.37 -3.09 0.69
N GLY A 191 -3.06 -2.83 1.95
CA GLY A 191 -4.08 -2.65 3.00
C GLY A 191 -4.92 -1.39 2.76
N THR A 192 -4.28 -0.28 2.44
CA THR A 192 -4.95 0.99 2.13
C THR A 192 -5.80 0.89 0.87
N LEU A 193 -5.26 0.32 -0.21
CA LEU A 193 -6.03 0.07 -1.43
C LEU A 193 -7.24 -0.83 -1.20
N GLY A 194 -7.12 -1.82 -0.31
CA GLY A 194 -8.21 -2.72 0.03
C GLY A 194 -9.39 -2.05 0.72
N PHE A 195 -9.16 -1.07 1.60
CA PHE A 195 -10.27 -0.41 2.31
C PHE A 195 -10.80 0.85 1.63
N LEU A 196 -10.05 1.46 0.71
CA LEU A 196 -10.43 2.70 0.03
C LEU A 196 -11.85 2.68 -0.58
N PRO A 197 -12.26 1.62 -1.31
CA PRO A 197 -13.61 1.54 -1.87
C PRO A 197 -14.72 1.40 -0.83
N HIS A 198 -14.38 1.11 0.43
CA HIS A 198 -15.30 0.82 1.52
C HIS A 198 -15.47 1.99 2.49
N LEU A 199 -14.74 3.10 2.32
CA LEU A 199 -14.92 4.29 3.15
C LEU A 199 -16.26 4.97 2.85
N ASP A 200 -17.00 5.32 3.91
CA ASP A 200 -18.25 6.06 3.83
C ASP A 200 -18.02 7.51 3.39
N ASN A 201 -16.83 8.06 3.68
CA ASN A 201 -16.42 9.37 3.22
C ASN A 201 -15.51 9.33 2.00
N ARG A 202 -16.12 9.44 0.81
CA ARG A 202 -15.42 9.56 -0.48
C ARG A 202 -14.43 10.72 -0.58
N ASN A 203 -14.66 11.84 0.11
CA ASN A 203 -13.71 12.96 0.10
C ASN A 203 -12.42 12.57 0.84
N THR A 204 -12.56 11.86 1.96
CA THR A 204 -11.42 11.31 2.69
C THR A 204 -10.74 10.21 1.88
N ALA A 205 -11.49 9.31 1.26
CA ALA A 205 -10.95 8.30 0.37
C ALA A 205 -10.10 8.91 -0.76
N GLN A 206 -10.51 10.06 -1.30
CA GLN A 206 -9.73 10.74 -2.35
C GLN A 206 -8.37 11.24 -1.87
N ILE A 207 -8.27 11.77 -0.64
CA ILE A 207 -6.98 12.20 -0.07
C ILE A 207 -6.09 10.99 0.19
N VAL A 208 -6.65 9.93 0.78
CA VAL A 208 -5.92 8.68 1.04
C VAL A 208 -5.48 8.02 -0.27
N LEU A 209 -6.28 8.09 -1.33
CA LEU A 209 -5.91 7.62 -2.66
C LEU A 209 -4.69 8.37 -3.24
N GLN A 210 -4.58 9.68 -2.99
CA GLN A 210 -3.42 10.47 -3.44
C GLN A 210 -2.16 10.11 -2.66
N ALA A 211 -2.27 9.90 -1.35
CA ALA A 211 -1.17 9.43 -0.50
C ALA A 211 -0.68 8.05 -0.94
N ILE A 212 -1.59 7.07 -1.05
CA ILE A 212 -1.22 5.69 -1.40
C ILE A 212 -0.60 5.58 -2.80
N THR A 213 -0.98 6.45 -3.74
CA THR A 213 -0.35 6.52 -5.07
C THR A 213 1.13 6.92 -4.97
N THR A 214 1.50 7.71 -3.95
CA THR A 214 2.88 8.06 -3.64
C THR A 214 3.59 6.89 -2.97
N GLU A 215 2.98 6.23 -1.98
CA GLU A 215 3.52 5.05 -1.30
C GLU A 215 3.77 3.88 -2.26
N SER A 216 2.89 3.65 -3.25
CA SER A 216 3.13 2.67 -4.33
C SER A 216 4.46 2.91 -5.06
N ARG A 217 4.87 4.17 -5.21
CA ARG A 217 6.17 4.52 -5.81
C ARG A 217 7.31 4.24 -4.84
N GLN A 218 7.11 4.43 -3.55
CA GLN A 218 8.12 4.10 -2.55
C GLN A 218 8.37 2.59 -2.50
N GLU A 219 7.32 1.76 -2.54
CA GLU A 219 7.44 0.31 -2.66
C GLU A 219 8.27 -0.07 -3.90
N MET A 220 7.95 0.54 -5.05
CA MET A 220 8.73 0.40 -6.28
C MET A 220 10.22 0.79 -6.10
N ILE A 221 10.51 1.88 -5.40
CA ILE A 221 11.91 2.30 -5.11
C ILE A 221 12.62 1.22 -4.27
N PHE A 222 11.98 0.68 -3.24
CA PHE A 222 12.59 -0.39 -2.45
C PHE A 222 12.83 -1.64 -3.28
N ARG A 223 11.95 -1.97 -4.24
CA ARG A 223 12.22 -3.03 -5.22
C ARG A 223 13.46 -2.75 -6.06
N GLN A 224 13.66 -1.51 -6.52
CA GLN A 224 14.88 -1.11 -7.26
C GLN A 224 16.14 -1.22 -6.40
N PHE A 225 16.08 -0.80 -5.14
CA PHE A 225 17.15 -0.98 -4.17
C PHE A 225 17.44 -2.46 -3.88
N GLN A 226 16.45 -3.35 -4.01
CA GLN A 226 16.64 -4.80 -3.95
C GLN A 226 17.00 -5.45 -5.29
N THR A 227 17.21 -4.68 -6.36
CA THR A 227 17.48 -5.21 -7.70
C THR A 227 16.32 -6.01 -8.31
N LEU A 228 15.11 -5.86 -7.79
CA LEU A 228 13.92 -6.49 -8.35
C LEU A 228 13.41 -5.66 -9.52
N PHE A 229 12.61 -6.28 -10.39
CA PHE A 229 11.91 -5.52 -11.41
C PHE A 229 10.93 -4.55 -10.71
N PRO A 230 10.96 -3.24 -11.05
CA PRO A 230 10.23 -2.23 -10.28
C PRO A 230 8.71 -2.37 -10.30
N MET A 231 8.14 -2.87 -11.41
CA MET A 231 6.69 -2.93 -11.62
C MET A 231 6.26 -4.30 -12.19
N PRO A 232 6.34 -5.40 -11.40
CA PRO A 232 6.18 -6.78 -11.88
C PRO A 232 4.73 -7.18 -12.20
N MET A 233 3.78 -6.27 -12.03
CA MET A 233 2.35 -6.53 -11.92
C MET A 233 1.55 -5.53 -12.75
N TRP A 234 0.30 -5.86 -13.08
CA TRP A 234 -0.59 -4.95 -13.81
C TRP A 234 -1.55 -4.20 -12.87
N PHE A 235 -1.91 -4.79 -11.72
CA PHE A 235 -2.83 -4.18 -10.76
C PHE A 235 -2.36 -4.41 -9.34
N VAL A 236 -2.24 -3.33 -8.55
CA VAL A 236 -1.90 -3.43 -7.13
C VAL A 236 -2.99 -4.16 -6.34
N THR A 237 -2.57 -5.16 -5.58
CA THR A 237 -3.44 -6.01 -4.78
C THR A 237 -4.09 -5.21 -3.64
N GLY A 238 -5.41 -5.27 -3.48
CA GLY A 238 -6.09 -4.81 -2.28
C GLY A 238 -6.30 -5.94 -1.27
N VAL A 239 -5.96 -5.74 0.00
CA VAL A 239 -6.19 -6.73 1.08
C VAL A 239 -7.02 -6.15 2.23
N PRO A 240 -7.72 -6.98 3.03
CA PRO A 240 -8.51 -6.48 4.16
C PRO A 240 -7.62 -5.83 5.22
N GLN A 241 -8.17 -4.88 5.98
CA GLN A 241 -7.45 -4.21 7.07
C GLN A 241 -6.95 -5.17 8.14
N ALA A 242 -7.65 -6.30 8.34
CA ALA A 242 -7.21 -7.35 9.25
C ALA A 242 -5.86 -7.97 8.81
N PHE A 243 -5.58 -8.02 7.50
CA PHE A 243 -4.30 -8.51 6.97
C PHE A 243 -3.18 -7.51 7.25
N GLN A 244 -3.40 -6.25 6.88
CA GLN A 244 -2.47 -5.15 7.17
C GLN A 244 -2.17 -5.05 8.66
N TRP A 245 -3.22 -5.06 9.50
CA TRP A 245 -3.05 -4.97 10.95
C TRP A 245 -2.31 -6.19 11.52
N THR A 246 -2.64 -7.41 11.07
CA THR A 246 -1.92 -8.62 11.48
C THR A 246 -0.42 -8.54 11.17
N LEU A 247 -0.05 -7.99 10.01
CA LEU A 247 1.34 -7.83 9.59
C LEU A 247 2.06 -6.70 10.35
N LEU A 248 1.42 -5.53 10.48
CA LEU A 248 2.03 -4.33 11.06
C LEU A 248 2.24 -4.45 12.58
N GLN A 249 1.21 -4.86 13.32
CA GLN A 249 1.16 -4.80 14.80
C GLN A 249 2.35 -5.45 15.51
N ARG A 250 2.98 -6.47 14.90
CA ARG A 250 4.09 -7.24 15.48
C ARG A 250 5.38 -6.42 15.64
N TYR A 251 5.48 -5.30 14.92
CA TYR A 251 6.64 -4.39 14.94
C TYR A 251 6.42 -3.20 15.87
N ILE A 252 5.25 -3.09 16.50
CA ILE A 252 4.98 -2.09 17.53
C ILE A 252 5.36 -2.68 18.88
N LYS A 253 6.39 -2.11 19.53
CA LYS A 253 6.87 -2.57 20.84
C LYS A 253 5.99 -2.06 21.98
N SER A 254 5.68 -0.76 21.98
CA SER A 254 4.88 -0.10 23.01
C SER A 254 4.32 1.22 22.47
N CYS A 255 3.16 1.67 22.95
CA CYS A 255 2.58 2.96 22.58
C CYS A 255 2.30 3.83 23.82
N PRO A 256 2.03 5.14 23.66
CA PRO A 256 1.49 5.96 24.74
C PRO A 256 0.24 5.32 25.37
N GLU A 257 0.04 5.49 26.68
CA GLU A 257 -1.01 4.77 27.44
C GLU A 257 -2.42 5.02 26.87
N ASN A 258 -2.68 6.24 26.43
CA ASN A 258 -3.95 6.70 25.86
C ASN A 258 -4.08 6.44 24.34
N ASN A 259 -3.16 5.70 23.72
CA ASN A 259 -3.24 5.41 22.30
C ASN A 259 -4.48 4.52 22.01
N PRO A 260 -5.33 4.86 21.03
CA PRO A 260 -6.51 4.07 20.71
C PRO A 260 -6.15 2.65 20.30
N THR A 261 -7.06 1.71 20.53
CA THR A 261 -6.93 0.32 20.11
C THR A 261 -7.59 0.10 18.76
N ILE A 262 -6.96 -0.72 17.91
CA ILE A 262 -7.50 -1.15 16.63
C ILE A 262 -8.43 -2.34 16.82
N GLN A 263 -9.59 -2.33 16.15
CA GLN A 263 -10.63 -3.35 16.31
C GLN A 263 -10.53 -4.51 15.31
N PHE A 264 -9.68 -4.39 14.30
CA PHE A 264 -9.49 -5.46 13.33
C PHE A 264 -8.82 -6.68 13.97
N GLN A 265 -9.31 -7.86 13.60
CA GLN A 265 -8.80 -9.13 14.07
C GLN A 265 -7.32 -9.29 13.73
N ILE A 266 -6.58 -9.90 14.65
CA ILE A 266 -5.21 -10.36 14.40
C ILE A 266 -5.27 -11.88 14.28
N PHE A 267 -4.84 -12.40 13.13
CA PHE A 267 -4.84 -13.84 12.87
C PHE A 267 -3.58 -14.51 13.42
N PRO A 268 -3.59 -15.84 13.65
CA PRO A 268 -2.39 -16.60 13.95
C PRO A 268 -1.34 -16.45 12.84
N ASP A 269 -0.08 -16.37 13.20
CA ASP A 269 1.00 -16.19 12.22
C ASP A 269 1.12 -17.40 11.28
N LEU A 270 1.40 -17.10 10.01
CA LEU A 270 1.78 -18.06 8.98
C LEU A 270 3.22 -17.78 8.55
N LEU A 271 4.01 -18.83 8.46
CA LEU A 271 5.38 -18.82 7.97
C LEU A 271 5.48 -19.68 6.72
N ILE A 272 5.99 -19.07 5.65
CA ILE A 272 6.49 -19.82 4.49
C ILE A 272 7.95 -20.17 4.82
N THR A 273 8.21 -21.45 5.05
CA THR A 273 9.52 -21.91 5.56
C THR A 273 10.59 -22.03 4.48
N ASN A 274 10.16 -22.04 3.21
CA ASN A 274 11.03 -22.09 2.05
C ASN A 274 10.88 -20.83 1.17
N GLN A 275 10.98 -19.63 1.75
CA GLN A 275 10.96 -18.37 0.98
C GLN A 275 12.09 -18.33 -0.06
N PRO A 276 11.85 -17.74 -1.25
CA PRO A 276 12.93 -17.43 -2.17
C PRO A 276 13.86 -16.37 -1.57
N ASN A 277 15.16 -16.48 -1.84
CA ASN A 277 16.14 -15.50 -1.40
C ASN A 277 16.20 -14.33 -2.38
N LEU A 278 15.80 -13.14 -1.93
CA LEU A 278 15.88 -11.89 -2.71
C LEU A 278 17.10 -11.01 -2.35
N LEU A 279 18.02 -11.51 -1.51
CA LEU A 279 19.23 -10.77 -1.13
C LEU A 279 20.40 -11.12 -2.05
N GLY A 280 21.27 -10.15 -2.35
CA GLY A 280 22.62 -10.40 -2.85
C GLY A 280 23.04 -9.73 -4.17
N ASN A 281 22.18 -8.92 -4.79
CA ASN A 281 22.55 -8.13 -5.97
C ASN A 281 22.63 -6.63 -5.64
N PRO A 282 23.49 -5.85 -6.34
CA PRO A 282 23.58 -4.42 -6.11
C PRO A 282 22.39 -3.67 -6.74
N PRO A 283 21.92 -2.58 -6.09
CA PRO A 283 20.81 -1.73 -6.55
C PRO A 283 20.87 -1.38 -8.04
N ALA A 284 19.71 -1.30 -8.70
CA ALA A 284 19.61 -0.91 -10.10
C ALA A 284 18.23 -0.32 -10.42
N ILE A 285 18.17 0.61 -11.39
CA ILE A 285 16.90 1.17 -11.88
C ILE A 285 15.97 0.06 -12.41
N THR A 286 16.53 -0.93 -13.11
CA THR A 286 15.78 -2.11 -13.55
C THR A 286 16.73 -3.25 -13.88
N ARG A 287 16.23 -4.48 -13.84
CA ARG A 287 16.86 -5.68 -14.40
C ARG A 287 15.81 -6.56 -15.05
N ASN A 288 16.22 -7.33 -16.04
CA ASN A 288 15.35 -8.34 -16.64
C ASN A 288 15.27 -9.61 -15.78
N THR A 289 14.81 -9.48 -14.54
CA THR A 289 14.58 -10.59 -13.61
C THR A 289 13.11 -11.01 -13.71
N SER A 290 12.86 -12.17 -14.33
CA SER A 290 11.52 -12.67 -14.68
C SER A 290 10.81 -13.44 -13.55
N GLY A 291 10.95 -13.00 -12.30
CA GLY A 291 10.41 -13.66 -11.11
C GLY A 291 11.42 -14.51 -10.33
N ALA A 292 11.22 -14.62 -9.03
CA ALA A 292 12.04 -15.42 -8.11
C ALA A 292 11.53 -16.86 -7.91
N THR A 293 10.35 -17.16 -8.46
CA THR A 293 9.63 -18.43 -8.29
C THR A 293 8.88 -18.80 -9.58
N TYR A 294 8.16 -19.92 -9.58
CA TYR A 294 7.49 -20.45 -10.77
C TYR A 294 6.19 -21.20 -10.43
N PRO A 295 5.21 -21.26 -11.35
CA PRO A 295 4.01 -22.09 -11.20
C PRO A 295 4.33 -23.54 -10.85
N GLY A 296 3.59 -24.10 -9.90
CA GLY A 296 3.79 -25.49 -9.44
C GLY A 296 4.90 -25.68 -8.40
N ARG A 297 5.67 -24.64 -8.08
CA ARG A 297 6.65 -24.67 -6.98
C ARG A 297 5.96 -25.07 -5.67
N GLU A 298 6.53 -26.03 -4.96
CA GLU A 298 6.07 -26.40 -3.62
C GLU A 298 6.35 -25.26 -2.62
N VAL A 299 5.33 -24.87 -1.88
CA VAL A 299 5.40 -23.86 -0.81
C VAL A 299 5.14 -24.56 0.51
N GLN A 300 6.13 -24.53 1.41
CA GLN A 300 6.09 -25.20 2.70
C GLN A 300 5.62 -24.22 3.79
N LEU A 301 4.60 -24.63 4.54
CA LEU A 301 3.82 -23.77 5.40
C LEU A 301 3.90 -24.27 6.85
N GLN A 302 4.08 -23.33 7.78
CA GLN A 302 3.99 -23.57 9.22
C GLN A 302 3.16 -22.46 9.86
N TRP A 303 2.27 -22.78 10.79
CA TRP A 303 1.43 -21.76 11.44
C TRP A 303 1.34 -21.89 12.95
N GLU A 304 0.94 -20.79 13.59
CA GLU A 304 0.72 -20.72 15.03
C GLU A 304 -0.69 -21.17 15.43
N ALA A 305 -0.83 -21.60 16.69
CA ALA A 305 -2.15 -21.79 17.28
C ALA A 305 -2.78 -20.42 17.63
N PRO A 306 -4.12 -20.29 17.61
CA PRO A 306 -4.79 -19.08 18.11
C PRO A 306 -4.60 -18.91 19.63
N GLY A 307 -4.86 -17.71 20.12
CA GLY A 307 -4.85 -17.34 21.54
C GLY A 307 -3.53 -16.77 22.06
N LYS A 308 -2.50 -16.67 21.20
CA LYS A 308 -1.20 -16.10 21.54
C LYS A 308 -1.34 -14.60 21.82
N VAL A 309 -0.80 -14.14 22.93
CA VAL A 309 -0.71 -12.71 23.22
C VAL A 309 0.25 -12.07 22.22
N THR A 310 -0.19 -11.01 21.55
CA THR A 310 0.56 -10.30 20.52
C THR A 310 0.30 -8.80 20.61
N GLY A 311 1.05 -8.03 19.82
CA GLY A 311 0.93 -6.59 19.71
C GLY A 311 1.55 -5.88 20.90
N TYR A 312 1.49 -4.56 20.83
CA TYR A 312 2.04 -3.71 21.87
C TYR A 312 1.29 -3.89 23.19
N ASP A 313 2.04 -3.82 24.29
CA ASP A 313 1.54 -3.81 25.67
C ASP A 313 0.65 -5.01 26.04
N GLY A 314 0.75 -6.13 25.31
CA GLY A 314 -0.05 -7.35 25.55
C GLY A 314 -1.56 -7.17 25.35
N LYS A 315 -1.98 -6.12 24.62
CA LYS A 315 -3.40 -5.76 24.44
C LYS A 315 -4.15 -6.69 23.49
N TYR A 316 -3.45 -7.44 22.64
CA TYR A 316 -4.07 -8.25 21.59
C TYR A 316 -3.81 -9.74 21.78
N ARG A 317 -4.71 -10.54 21.19
CA ARG A 317 -4.56 -11.99 21.09
C ARG A 317 -4.86 -12.42 19.67
N THR A 318 -4.07 -13.35 19.14
CA THR A 318 -4.39 -13.98 17.86
C THR A 318 -5.69 -14.76 17.98
N ALA A 319 -6.54 -14.72 16.97
CA ALA A 319 -7.79 -15.46 16.95
C ALA A 319 -8.14 -15.89 15.54
N THR A 320 -8.87 -17.00 15.42
CA THR A 320 -9.52 -17.43 14.18
C THR A 320 -10.88 -18.04 14.52
N THR A 321 -11.86 -17.86 13.64
CA THR A 321 -13.17 -18.52 13.69
C THR A 321 -13.29 -19.63 12.65
N ALA A 322 -12.27 -19.81 11.82
CA ALA A 322 -12.25 -20.77 10.74
C ALA A 322 -12.14 -22.20 11.28
N GLY A 323 -12.68 -23.15 10.52
CA GLY A 323 -12.45 -24.58 10.71
C GLY A 323 -11.02 -25.02 10.39
N PRO A 324 -10.77 -26.33 10.30
CA PRO A 324 -9.45 -26.86 9.92
C PRO A 324 -8.98 -26.35 8.55
N PRO A 325 -7.67 -26.10 8.36
CA PRO A 325 -7.14 -25.56 7.12
C PRO A 325 -7.26 -26.59 5.99
N LYS A 326 -7.78 -26.14 4.84
CA LYS A 326 -7.96 -26.96 3.63
C LYS A 326 -7.25 -26.38 2.41
N PHE A 327 -7.19 -25.05 2.31
CA PHE A 327 -6.63 -24.36 1.15
C PHE A 327 -5.56 -23.36 1.57
N ALA A 328 -4.62 -23.10 0.65
CA ALA A 328 -3.84 -21.87 0.65
C ALA A 328 -4.46 -20.91 -0.36
N ALA A 329 -4.86 -19.72 0.09
CA ALA A 329 -5.36 -18.65 -0.74
C ALA A 329 -4.22 -17.69 -1.10
N PHE A 330 -3.94 -17.57 -2.40
CA PHE A 330 -3.01 -16.59 -2.96
C PHE A 330 -3.81 -15.37 -3.40
N VAL A 331 -3.76 -14.31 -2.59
CA VAL A 331 -4.40 -13.02 -2.87
C VAL A 331 -3.41 -12.16 -3.64
N SER A 332 -3.73 -11.91 -4.91
CA SER A 332 -2.85 -11.17 -5.82
C SER A 332 -3.62 -10.50 -6.96
N GLN A 333 -3.21 -9.27 -7.24
CA GLN A 333 -3.76 -8.34 -8.21
C GLN A 333 -5.28 -8.23 -8.09
N LEU A 334 -6.01 -8.82 -9.03
CA LEU A 334 -7.47 -8.73 -9.11
C LEU A 334 -8.21 -9.94 -8.51
N ASN A 335 -7.53 -11.03 -8.17
CA ASN A 335 -8.20 -12.30 -7.85
C ASN A 335 -7.59 -12.98 -6.61
N VAL A 336 -8.38 -13.88 -6.01
CA VAL A 336 -7.89 -14.85 -5.03
C VAL A 336 -7.88 -16.23 -5.67
N THR A 337 -6.71 -16.87 -5.69
CA THR A 337 -6.56 -18.22 -6.23
C THR A 337 -6.26 -19.21 -5.12
N TYR A 338 -7.09 -20.23 -5.00
CA TYR A 338 -6.95 -21.26 -3.99
C TYR A 338 -6.22 -22.49 -4.54
N THR A 339 -5.45 -23.12 -3.67
CA THR A 339 -4.76 -24.38 -3.94
C THR A 339 -4.89 -25.30 -2.74
N ASP A 340 -5.08 -26.60 -2.99
CA ASP A 340 -5.27 -27.57 -1.92
C ASP A 340 -4.02 -27.69 -1.03
N LEU A 341 -4.24 -27.74 0.27
CA LEU A 341 -3.18 -28.11 1.21
C LEU A 341 -2.96 -29.62 1.16
N VAL A 342 -1.70 -30.01 1.10
CA VAL A 342 -1.24 -31.39 1.18
C VAL A 342 -0.34 -31.58 2.39
N ALA A 343 -0.16 -32.83 2.82
CA ALA A 343 0.68 -33.18 3.97
C ALA A 343 0.34 -32.38 5.25
N VAL A 344 -0.96 -32.17 5.50
CA VAL A 344 -1.44 -31.42 6.67
C VAL A 344 -1.18 -32.22 7.95
N ASP A 345 -0.35 -31.68 8.84
CA ASP A 345 -0.11 -32.17 10.19
C ASP A 345 -0.61 -31.12 11.19
N LEU A 346 -1.80 -31.37 11.77
CA LEU A 346 -2.43 -30.44 12.72
C LEU A 346 -1.70 -30.36 14.07
N ALA A 347 -0.96 -31.42 14.45
CA ALA A 347 -0.22 -31.44 15.70
C ALA A 347 1.04 -30.57 15.60
N LYS A 348 1.74 -30.67 14.48
CA LYS A 348 2.92 -29.84 14.17
C LYS A 348 2.55 -28.47 13.57
N ARG A 349 1.31 -28.31 13.11
CA ARG A 349 0.82 -27.14 12.36
C ARG A 349 1.68 -26.85 11.14
N THR A 350 1.85 -27.88 10.32
CA THR A 350 2.60 -27.80 9.06
C THR A 350 1.76 -28.34 7.91
N ALA A 351 1.98 -27.80 6.71
CA ALA A 351 1.37 -28.25 5.47
C ALA A 351 2.26 -27.85 4.28
N ALA A 352 1.93 -28.31 3.09
CA ALA A 352 2.49 -27.78 1.85
C ALA A 352 1.36 -27.45 0.86
N THR A 353 1.67 -26.60 -0.11
CA THR A 353 0.82 -26.32 -1.26
C THR A 353 1.69 -26.12 -2.51
N LYS A 354 1.06 -25.82 -3.66
CA LYS A 354 1.75 -25.43 -4.89
C LYS A 354 1.40 -23.99 -5.25
N GLN A 355 2.40 -23.22 -5.68
CA GLN A 355 2.16 -21.91 -6.29
C GLN A 355 1.24 -22.07 -7.51
N PRO A 356 0.14 -21.30 -7.61
CA PRO A 356 -0.77 -21.39 -8.74
C PRO A 356 -0.12 -20.86 -10.03
N GLY A 357 -0.48 -21.45 -11.16
CA GLY A 357 -0.14 -20.97 -12.50
C GLY A 357 -1.23 -20.09 -13.13
N ALA A 358 -2.01 -19.40 -12.31
CA ALA A 358 -3.12 -18.57 -12.78
C ALA A 358 -2.60 -17.30 -13.47
N LEU A 359 -3.41 -16.80 -14.40
CA LEU A 359 -3.16 -15.56 -15.13
C LEU A 359 -4.23 -14.53 -14.76
N VAL A 360 -3.85 -13.25 -14.69
CA VAL A 360 -4.82 -12.15 -14.53
C VAL A 360 -5.70 -12.04 -15.76
N PHE A 361 -5.05 -12.00 -16.93
CA PHE A 361 -5.71 -12.09 -18.22
C PHE A 361 -5.00 -13.16 -19.07
N PRO A 362 -5.75 -13.92 -19.87
CA PRO A 362 -5.15 -14.82 -20.85
C PRO A 362 -4.34 -14.02 -21.87
N GLY A 363 -3.30 -14.65 -22.41
CA GLY A 363 -2.55 -14.10 -23.54
C GLY A 363 -3.41 -13.98 -24.80
N SER A 364 -2.94 -13.18 -25.76
CA SER A 364 -3.59 -13.02 -27.07
C SER A 364 -2.57 -13.18 -28.19
N GLY A 365 -2.82 -14.13 -29.09
CA GLY A 365 -1.86 -14.49 -30.15
C GLY A 365 -0.52 -14.94 -29.56
N ASP A 366 0.57 -14.27 -29.97
CA ASP A 366 1.93 -14.54 -29.50
C ASP A 366 2.29 -13.83 -28.17
N LEU A 367 1.37 -13.02 -27.61
CA LEU A 367 1.62 -12.33 -26.36
C LEU A 367 1.32 -13.25 -25.17
N PRO A 368 2.27 -13.48 -24.25
CA PRO A 368 2.01 -14.26 -23.04
C PRO A 368 1.00 -13.54 -22.16
N GLY A 369 0.17 -14.30 -21.45
CA GLY A 369 -0.71 -13.73 -20.42
C GLY A 369 0.08 -13.27 -19.20
N ASN A 370 -0.52 -12.38 -18.40
CA ASN A 370 0.12 -11.85 -17.19
C ASN A 370 0.00 -12.87 -16.03
N PRO A 371 1.12 -13.38 -15.47
CA PRO A 371 1.07 -14.28 -14.33
C PRO A 371 0.49 -13.57 -13.11
N GLN A 372 -0.44 -14.23 -12.42
CA GLN A 372 -1.03 -13.69 -11.21
C GLN A 372 0.00 -13.60 -10.06
N VAL A 373 0.86 -14.61 -9.93
CA VAL A 373 1.91 -14.67 -8.90
C VAL A 373 3.25 -14.34 -9.54
N ASN A 374 3.61 -13.06 -9.53
CA ASN A 374 4.84 -12.52 -10.12
C ASN A 374 5.52 -11.45 -9.25
N GLU A 375 4.94 -11.13 -8.10
CA GLU A 375 5.34 -10.07 -7.18
C GLU A 375 5.45 -10.59 -5.72
N THR A 376 5.54 -9.71 -4.73
CA THR A 376 5.24 -10.09 -3.34
C THR A 376 3.72 -10.21 -3.15
N VAL A 377 3.21 -11.44 -3.02
CA VAL A 377 1.76 -11.73 -2.89
C VAL A 377 1.39 -12.12 -1.46
N PHE A 378 0.10 -12.07 -1.11
CA PHE A 378 -0.37 -12.46 0.23
C PHE A 378 -0.89 -13.89 0.22
N VAL A 379 -0.42 -14.71 1.15
CA VAL A 379 -0.86 -16.10 1.33
C VAL A 379 -1.52 -16.26 2.70
N VAL A 380 -2.72 -16.83 2.73
CA VAL A 380 -3.41 -17.25 3.97
C VAL A 380 -3.83 -18.70 3.88
N LEU A 381 -3.94 -19.37 5.03
CA LEU A 381 -4.61 -20.67 5.13
C LEU A 381 -6.10 -20.46 5.35
N THR A 382 -6.94 -21.14 4.60
CA THR A 382 -8.40 -21.04 4.73
C THR A 382 -9.08 -22.39 4.91
N ASP A 383 -10.25 -22.39 5.56
CA ASP A 383 -11.09 -23.57 5.78
C ASP A 383 -12.10 -23.84 4.64
N SER A 384 -12.29 -22.83 3.77
CA SER A 384 -13.11 -22.83 2.57
C SER A 384 -12.50 -21.92 1.49
N ASP A 385 -13.01 -22.00 0.27
CA ASP A 385 -12.55 -21.31 -0.95
C ASP A 385 -13.61 -20.35 -1.50
N PRO A 386 -14.05 -19.32 -0.74
CA PRO A 386 -15.10 -18.43 -1.19
C PRO A 386 -14.67 -17.68 -2.45
N PHE A 387 -15.63 -17.42 -3.35
CA PHE A 387 -15.42 -16.56 -4.50
C PHE A 387 -15.24 -15.10 -4.03
N LEU A 388 -14.09 -14.50 -4.36
CA LEU A 388 -13.69 -13.16 -3.93
C LEU A 388 -13.14 -12.35 -5.11
N THR A 389 -13.44 -11.05 -5.08
CA THR A 389 -13.05 -9.99 -5.99
C THR A 389 -12.62 -8.75 -5.18
N PRO A 390 -11.92 -7.78 -5.78
CA PRO A 390 -11.41 -6.62 -5.05
C PRO A 390 -12.55 -5.68 -4.61
N THR A 391 -13.65 -5.61 -5.37
CA THR A 391 -14.83 -4.81 -5.02
C THR A 391 -16.12 -5.51 -5.45
N THR A 392 -17.24 -5.11 -4.84
CA THR A 392 -18.60 -5.53 -5.21
C THR A 392 -19.52 -4.31 -5.22
N ASP A 393 -20.32 -4.15 -6.26
CA ASP A 393 -21.32 -3.07 -6.39
C ASP A 393 -22.63 -3.38 -5.64
N THR A 394 -22.85 -4.64 -5.27
CA THR A 394 -24.04 -5.13 -4.60
C THR A 394 -23.65 -6.11 -3.49
N LEU A 395 -24.03 -5.81 -2.24
CA LEU A 395 -23.95 -6.79 -1.15
C LEU A 395 -24.75 -8.06 -1.53
N PRO A 396 -24.32 -9.28 -1.13
CA PRO A 396 -23.22 -9.58 -0.22
C PRO A 396 -22.11 -10.46 -0.80
N SER A 397 -22.03 -10.71 -2.12
CA SER A 397 -21.10 -11.70 -2.67
C SER A 397 -19.91 -11.06 -3.37
N GLY A 398 -18.69 -11.34 -2.86
CA GLY A 398 -17.45 -11.13 -3.60
C GLY A 398 -16.44 -10.15 -2.98
N ASN A 399 -16.71 -9.42 -1.91
CA ASN A 399 -15.71 -8.49 -1.35
C ASN A 399 -14.56 -9.27 -0.69
N ILE A 400 -13.29 -8.91 -0.96
CA ILE A 400 -12.10 -9.52 -0.35
C ILE A 400 -12.17 -9.64 1.19
N THR A 401 -12.84 -8.72 1.88
CA THR A 401 -13.06 -8.75 3.35
C THR A 401 -13.83 -10.00 3.81
N LEU A 402 -14.62 -10.62 2.94
CA LEU A 402 -15.34 -11.87 3.22
C LEU A 402 -14.40 -13.07 3.41
N ILE A 403 -13.10 -12.94 3.14
CA ILE A 403 -12.12 -13.96 3.49
C ILE A 403 -11.91 -14.08 5.00
N ASN A 404 -12.10 -13.00 5.77
CA ASN A 404 -11.70 -12.94 7.18
C ASN A 404 -12.27 -14.06 8.06
N PRO A 405 -13.56 -14.43 7.97
CA PRO A 405 -14.12 -15.53 8.77
C PRO A 405 -13.52 -16.91 8.45
N HIS A 406 -12.88 -17.04 7.28
CA HIS A 406 -12.31 -18.28 6.76
C HIS A 406 -10.80 -18.39 6.97
N VAL A 407 -10.12 -17.34 7.44
CA VAL A 407 -8.67 -17.37 7.66
C VAL A 407 -8.34 -18.16 8.92
N VAL A 408 -7.61 -19.26 8.75
CA VAL A 408 -7.04 -20.09 9.82
C VAL A 408 -5.76 -19.44 10.35
N ALA A 409 -4.87 -19.00 9.46
CA ALA A 409 -3.61 -18.34 9.78
C ALA A 409 -3.09 -17.51 8.59
N GLY A 410 -2.31 -16.48 8.90
CA GLY A 410 -1.70 -15.55 7.96
C GLY A 410 -2.21 -14.12 8.12
N PRO A 411 -1.98 -13.23 7.14
CA PRO A 411 -1.24 -13.49 5.91
C PRO A 411 0.27 -13.69 6.15
N ALA A 412 0.89 -14.46 5.27
CA ALA A 412 2.31 -14.43 4.99
C ALA A 412 2.55 -13.74 3.65
N LEU A 413 3.59 -12.93 3.54
CA LEU A 413 4.03 -12.38 2.25
C LEU A 413 4.87 -13.41 1.52
N TYR A 414 4.49 -13.80 0.31
CA TYR A 414 5.24 -14.71 -0.54
C TYR A 414 5.97 -13.92 -1.64
N GLN A 415 7.29 -13.89 -1.55
CA GLN A 415 8.16 -13.01 -2.36
C GLN A 415 8.44 -13.59 -3.75
N SER A 416 7.40 -13.74 -4.57
CA SER A 416 7.46 -14.52 -5.81
C SER A 416 8.25 -13.86 -6.95
N GLY A 417 8.50 -12.54 -6.87
CA GLY A 417 9.27 -11.76 -7.84
C GLY A 417 9.41 -10.29 -7.48
#